data_AF-A0A0A0EZ82-F1
#
_entry.id   AF-A0A0A0EZ82-F1
#
_cell.length_a   1.000
_cell.length_b   1.000
_cell.length_c   1.000
_cell.angle_alpha   90.00
_cell.angle_beta   90.00
_cell.angle_gamma   90.00
#
_symmetry.space_group_name_H-M   'P 1'
#
loop_
_entity.id
_entity.type
_entity.pdbx_description
1 polymer ?
#
loop_
_entity_poly.entity_id
_entity_poly.type
_entity_poly.pdbx_seq_one_letter_code
_entity_poly.pdbx_strand_id
1 'polypeptide(L)'
;MKAFPGKFAGTLPCASCPGIDTKLELMADGPFKLTETYQGEAGAPNVVEGTWTVEDGGKRVLLDPNSKSEQDRSYGIMSNDEIRLLGQDGKPIESQLNYSLKREPN
;
A
#
# COMPACT_ATOMS: atom_id res chain seq x y z
N MET A 1 15.79 15.25 8.00
CA MET A 1 14.90 14.13 8.33
C MET A 1 13.93 13.96 7.16
N LYS A 2 14.00 12.87 6.40
CA LYS A 2 13.01 12.61 5.34
C LYS A 2 11.67 12.41 6.05
N ALA A 3 10.67 13.20 5.69
CA ALA A 3 9.31 12.94 6.13
C ALA A 3 8.92 11.57 5.56
N PHE A 4 8.27 10.72 6.37
CA PHE A 4 7.75 9.43 5.91
C PHE A 4 6.77 9.52 4.72
N PRO A 5 5.93 10.58 4.56
CA PRO A 5 5.16 10.81 3.34
C PRO A 5 5.96 10.62 2.05
N GLY A 6 5.30 10.12 1.01
CA GLY A 6 5.89 9.92 -0.30
C GLY A 6 5.19 8.84 -1.11
N LYS A 7 5.77 8.54 -2.27
CA LYS A 7 5.24 7.58 -3.23
C LYS A 7 5.96 6.25 -3.09
N PHE A 8 5.19 5.18 -3.07
CA PHE A 8 5.66 3.81 -3.03
C PHE A 8 5.03 3.06 -4.19
N ALA A 9 5.81 2.21 -4.85
CA ALA A 9 5.34 1.38 -5.93
C ALA A 9 5.93 -0.03 -5.85
N GLY A 10 5.18 -0.98 -6.39
CA GLY A 10 5.60 -2.37 -6.49
C GLY A 10 4.51 -3.21 -7.14
N THR A 11 4.88 -4.38 -7.64
CA THR A 11 3.92 -5.33 -8.18
C THR A 11 3.60 -6.36 -7.11
N LEU A 12 2.39 -6.34 -6.59
CA LEU A 12 1.90 -7.29 -5.60
C LEU A 12 1.40 -8.57 -6.27
N PRO A 13 1.53 -9.73 -5.60
CA PRO A 13 1.06 -10.99 -6.14
C PRO A 13 -0.47 -11.02 -6.24
N CYS A 14 -0.96 -11.62 -7.30
CA CYS A 14 -2.38 -11.78 -7.58
C CYS A 14 -2.72 -13.26 -7.68
N ALA A 15 -3.86 -13.66 -7.11
CA ALA A 15 -4.25 -15.08 -7.10
C ALA A 15 -4.65 -15.59 -8.50
N SER A 16 -5.22 -14.71 -9.33
CA SER A 16 -5.82 -15.05 -10.63
C SER A 16 -5.25 -14.24 -11.80
N CYS A 17 -4.24 -13.40 -11.55
CA CYS A 17 -3.60 -12.56 -12.55
C CYS A 17 -2.07 -12.57 -12.37
N PRO A 18 -1.28 -12.11 -13.36
CA PRO A 18 0.19 -12.09 -13.25
C PRO A 18 0.70 -11.26 -12.07
N GLY A 19 -0.03 -10.20 -11.72
CA GLY A 19 0.32 -9.29 -10.63
C GLY A 19 -0.59 -8.06 -10.61
N ILE A 20 -0.50 -7.30 -9.54
CA ILE A 20 -1.19 -6.01 -9.37
C ILE A 20 -0.12 -4.94 -9.27
N ASP A 21 -0.04 -4.06 -10.25
CA ASP A 21 0.83 -2.88 -10.14
C ASP A 21 0.20 -1.90 -9.17
N THR A 22 0.79 -1.81 -7.99
CA THR A 22 0.30 -1.01 -6.88
C THR A 22 1.16 0.23 -6.73
N LYS A 23 0.50 1.40 -6.71
CA LYS A 23 1.11 2.69 -6.40
C LYS A 23 0.39 3.32 -5.23
N LEU A 24 1.12 3.64 -4.17
CA LEU A 24 0.61 4.26 -2.96
C LEU A 24 1.30 5.61 -2.77
N GLU A 25 0.52 6.67 -2.76
CA GLU A 25 0.97 8.02 -2.45
C GLU A 25 0.45 8.41 -1.07
N LEU A 26 1.36 8.61 -0.12
CA LEU A 26 1.08 9.12 1.23
C LEU A 26 1.40 10.61 1.25
N MET A 27 0.37 11.45 1.38
CA MET A 27 0.52 12.91 1.44
C MET A 27 0.78 13.38 2.87
N ALA A 28 1.57 14.44 3.05
CA ALA A 28 2.01 14.90 4.36
C ALA A 28 0.87 15.35 5.30
N ASP A 29 -0.25 15.79 4.73
CA ASP A 29 -1.41 16.28 5.49
C ASP A 29 -2.35 15.14 5.94
N GLY A 30 -2.00 13.87 5.66
CA GLY A 30 -2.80 12.70 6.04
C GLY A 30 -3.66 12.04 4.95
N PRO A 31 -3.92 12.63 3.76
CA PRO A 31 -4.57 11.89 2.68
C PRO A 31 -3.65 10.84 2.04
N PHE A 32 -4.24 9.75 1.53
CA PHE A 32 -3.53 8.83 0.63
C PHE A 32 -4.28 8.65 -0.68
N LYS A 33 -3.52 8.22 -1.70
CA LYS A 33 -4.06 7.69 -2.95
C LYS A 33 -3.40 6.36 -3.27
N LEU A 34 -4.21 5.32 -3.38
CA LEU A 34 -3.80 3.98 -3.79
C LEU A 34 -4.34 3.74 -5.20
N THR A 35 -3.46 3.36 -6.12
CA THR A 35 -3.82 2.98 -7.49
C THR A 35 -3.36 1.56 -7.73
N GLU A 36 -4.27 0.71 -8.19
CA GLU A 36 -4.04 -0.70 -8.45
C GLU A 36 -4.42 -1.05 -9.87
N THR A 37 -3.46 -1.52 -10.65
CA THR A 37 -3.68 -1.99 -12.01
C THR A 37 -3.51 -3.50 -12.04
N TYR A 38 -4.60 -4.23 -12.26
CA TYR A 38 -4.59 -5.68 -12.40
C TYR A 38 -4.03 -6.04 -13.77
N GLN A 39 -2.87 -6.70 -13.79
CA GLN A 39 -2.21 -7.06 -15.03
C GLN A 39 -3.03 -8.12 -15.77
N GLY A 40 -3.15 -8.01 -17.09
CA GLY A 40 -3.89 -8.97 -17.91
C GLY A 40 -5.41 -8.78 -17.91
N GLU A 41 -5.94 -7.85 -17.11
CA GLU A 41 -7.34 -7.44 -17.19
C GLU A 41 -7.49 -6.17 -18.03
N ALA A 42 -8.48 -6.14 -18.93
CA ALA A 42 -8.83 -4.95 -19.68
C ALA A 42 -9.74 -4.08 -18.80
N GLY A 43 -9.20 -2.99 -18.26
CA GLY A 43 -9.95 -2.11 -17.37
C GLY A 43 -9.19 -0.85 -16.99
N ALA A 44 -9.90 0.08 -16.35
CA ALA A 44 -9.28 1.22 -15.69
C ALA A 44 -8.63 0.75 -14.37
N PRO A 45 -7.52 1.39 -13.93
CA PRO A 45 -6.97 1.14 -12.60
C PRO A 45 -8.02 1.36 -11.51
N ASN A 46 -8.01 0.51 -10.50
CA ASN A 46 -8.76 0.78 -9.28
C ASN A 46 -8.07 1.90 -8.51
N VAL A 47 -8.82 2.93 -8.12
CA VAL A 47 -8.29 4.08 -7.39
C VAL A 47 -9.05 4.20 -6.07
N VAL A 48 -8.30 4.13 -4.98
CA VAL A 48 -8.81 4.25 -3.62
C VAL A 48 -8.18 5.46 -2.97
N GLU A 49 -9.02 6.29 -2.37
CA GLU A 49 -8.61 7.50 -1.66
C GLU A 49 -9.18 7.49 -0.24
N GLY A 50 -8.44 8.07 0.68
CA GLY A 50 -8.78 8.06 2.08
C GLY A 50 -7.74 8.79 2.91
N THR A 51 -7.68 8.46 4.20
CA THR A 51 -6.67 8.98 5.12
C THR A 51 -5.74 7.87 5.58
N TRP A 52 -4.54 8.24 5.97
CA TRP A 52 -3.55 7.31 6.50
C TRP A 52 -3.02 7.80 7.84
N THR A 53 -2.67 6.84 8.68
CA THR A 53 -2.05 7.08 9.98
C THR A 53 -0.85 6.17 10.17
N VAL A 54 0.05 6.58 11.08
CA VAL A 54 1.14 5.75 11.53
C VAL A 54 0.82 5.25 12.93
N GLU A 55 0.85 3.94 13.10
CA GLU A 55 0.56 3.24 14.34
C GLU A 55 1.78 2.43 14.80
N ASP A 56 1.61 1.72 15.93
CA ASP A 56 2.62 0.82 16.50
C ASP A 56 4.00 1.50 16.69
N GLY A 57 3.97 2.76 17.14
CA GLY A 57 5.18 3.54 17.42
C GLY A 57 6.05 3.83 16.20
N GLY A 58 5.46 3.91 14.99
CA GLY A 58 6.23 4.18 13.77
C GLY A 58 6.52 2.95 12.91
N LYS A 59 5.87 1.81 13.19
CA LYS A 59 6.14 0.53 12.52
C LYS A 59 5.05 0.10 11.54
N ARG A 60 3.88 0.73 11.59
CA ARG A 60 2.74 0.36 10.75
C ARG A 60 2.08 1.59 10.17
N VAL A 61 1.74 1.53 8.89
CA VAL A 61 0.83 2.46 8.21
C VAL A 61 -0.54 1.81 8.14
N LEU A 62 -1.58 2.51 8.55
CA LEU A 62 -2.97 2.12 8.33
C LEU A 62 -3.57 3.05 7.28
N LEU A 63 -4.21 2.47 6.27
CA LEU A 63 -5.01 3.19 5.27
C LEU A 63 -6.48 3.00 5.62
N ASP A 64 -7.20 4.11 5.81
CA ASP A 64 -8.65 4.18 6.05
C ASP A 64 -9.32 4.79 4.80
N PRO A 65 -9.88 3.96 3.90
CA PRO A 65 -10.56 4.42 2.70
C PRO A 65 -11.83 5.23 3.02
N ASN A 66 -12.11 6.25 2.20
CA ASN A 66 -13.35 7.02 2.34
C ASN A 66 -14.61 6.18 2.02
N SER A 67 -14.48 5.17 1.15
CA SER A 67 -15.60 4.29 0.78
C SER A 67 -15.65 3.05 1.66
N LYS A 68 -16.84 2.72 2.18
CA LYS A 68 -17.08 1.49 2.96
C LYS A 68 -17.12 0.22 2.10
N SER A 69 -17.08 0.35 0.78
CA SER A 69 -16.86 -0.80 -0.12
C SER A 69 -15.40 -1.26 -0.15
N GLU A 70 -14.47 -0.36 0.19
CA GLU A 70 -13.05 -0.64 0.25
C GLU A 70 -12.66 -1.09 1.65
N GLN A 71 -11.71 -2.00 1.73
CA GLN A 71 -11.21 -2.51 3.00
C GLN A 71 -10.03 -1.68 3.48
N ASP A 72 -9.95 -1.47 4.79
CA ASP A 72 -8.77 -0.94 5.44
C ASP A 72 -7.57 -1.84 5.14
N ARG A 73 -6.44 -1.21 4.86
CA ARG A 73 -5.19 -1.93 4.56
C ARG A 73 -4.11 -1.44 5.49
N SER A 74 -3.26 -2.37 5.91
CA SER A 74 -2.10 -2.02 6.73
C SER A 74 -0.81 -2.45 6.05
N TYR A 75 0.23 -1.62 6.23
CA TYR A 75 1.57 -1.88 5.74
C TYR A 75 2.56 -1.78 6.88
N GLY A 76 3.43 -2.77 7.02
CA GLY A 76 4.57 -2.73 7.93
C GLY A 76 5.67 -1.86 7.33
N ILE A 77 6.21 -0.96 8.13
CA ILE A 77 7.34 -0.11 7.76
C ILE A 77 8.61 -0.92 7.95
N MET A 78 9.21 -1.36 6.84
CA MET A 78 10.47 -2.12 6.85
C MET A 78 11.67 -1.17 6.91
N SER A 79 11.57 -0.04 6.22
CA SER A 79 12.53 1.05 6.26
C SER A 79 11.85 2.35 5.80
N ASN A 80 12.60 3.45 5.76
CA ASN A 80 12.09 4.69 5.16
C ASN A 80 11.74 4.52 3.67
N ASP A 81 12.33 3.56 2.98
CA ASP A 81 12.20 3.38 1.53
C ASP A 81 11.44 2.09 1.16
N GLU A 82 10.92 1.34 2.14
CA GLU A 82 10.23 0.08 1.89
C GLU A 82 9.14 -0.16 2.93
N ILE A 83 7.95 -0.49 2.44
CA ILE A 83 6.79 -0.91 3.22
C ILE A 83 6.30 -2.26 2.72
N ARG A 84 5.70 -3.08 3.58
CA ARG A 84 5.20 -4.41 3.24
C ARG A 84 3.75 -4.57 3.61
N LEU A 85 2.90 -4.99 2.67
CA LEU A 85 1.49 -5.25 2.94
C LEU A 85 1.35 -6.32 4.03
N LEU A 86 0.49 -6.03 5.00
CA LEU A 86 0.13 -6.92 6.09
C LEU A 86 -1.21 -7.58 5.81
N GLY A 87 -1.50 -8.67 6.51
CA GLY A 87 -2.80 -9.31 6.48
C GLY A 87 -3.89 -8.41 7.08
N GLN A 88 -5.16 -8.81 6.89
CA GLN A 88 -6.31 -8.11 7.47
C GLN A 88 -6.28 -8.06 9.01
N ASP A 89 -5.56 -8.99 9.65
CA ASP A 89 -5.33 -9.01 11.09
C ASP A 89 -4.19 -8.07 11.54
N GLY A 90 -3.58 -7.34 10.60
CA GLY A 90 -2.44 -6.45 10.84
C GLY A 90 -1.13 -7.17 11.11
N LYS A 91 -1.03 -8.47 10.81
CA LYS A 91 0.21 -9.26 10.96
C LYS A 91 0.94 -9.46 9.63
N PRO A 92 2.24 -9.79 9.64
CA PRO A 92 2.96 -10.12 8.42
C PRO A 92 2.30 -11.29 7.68
N ILE A 93 2.16 -11.15 6.35
CA ILE A 93 1.68 -12.23 5.49
C ILE A 93 2.77 -13.30 5.40
N GLU A 94 2.48 -14.50 5.92
CA GLU A 94 3.34 -15.68 5.83
C GLU A 94 3.24 -16.31 4.44
N SER A 95 4.07 -15.82 3.52
CA SER A 95 4.13 -16.30 2.13
C SER A 95 5.52 -16.09 1.55
N GLN A 96 5.88 -16.93 0.57
CA GLN A 96 7.10 -16.77 -0.21
C GLN A 96 7.00 -15.65 -1.25
N LEU A 97 5.80 -15.11 -1.49
CA LEU A 97 5.56 -14.04 -2.45
C LEU A 97 5.96 -12.67 -1.88
N ASN A 98 6.32 -11.75 -2.77
CA ASN A 98 6.77 -10.42 -2.38
C ASN A 98 5.57 -9.46 -2.23
N TYR A 99 5.30 -9.03 -1.00
CA TYR A 99 4.24 -8.08 -0.68
C TYR A 99 4.76 -6.65 -0.41
N SER A 100 5.97 -6.33 -0.88
CA SER A 100 6.65 -5.08 -0.54
C SER A 100 6.51 -4.02 -1.63
N LEU A 101 6.24 -2.78 -1.22
CA LEU A 101 6.28 -1.59 -2.06
C LEU A 101 7.53 -0.79 -1.70
N LYS A 102 8.25 -0.35 -2.73
CA LYS A 102 9.47 0.44 -2.57
C LYS A 102 9.18 1.89 -2.85
N ARG A 103 9.82 2.79 -2.12
CA ARG A 103 9.70 4.22 -2.36
C ARG A 103 10.18 4.55 -3.76
N GLU A 104 9.36 5.25 -4.52
CA GLU A 104 9.76 5.77 -5.82
C GLU A 104 10.77 6.92 -5.60
N PRO A 105 11.88 6.95 -6.36
CA PRO A 105 12.78 8.09 -6.34
C PRO A 105 12.02 9.30 -6.90
N ASN A 106 11.93 10.35 -6.08
CA ASN A 106 11.45 11.67 -6.51
C ASN A 106 12.44 12.36 -7.42
#